data_AF-A0A7Y3ARX3-F1
#
_entry.id   AF-A0A7Y3ARX3-F1
#
_cell.length_a   1.000
_cell.length_b   1.000
_cell.length_c   1.000
_cell.angle_alpha   90.00
_cell.angle_beta   90.00
_cell.angle_gamma   90.00
#
_symmetry.space_group_name_H-M   'P 1'
#
loop_
_entity.id
_entity.type
_entity.pdbx_description
1 polymer ?
#
loop_
_entity_poly.entity_id
_entity_poly.type
_entity_poly.pdbx_seq_one_letter_code
_entity_poly.pdbx_strand_id
1 'polypeptide(L)'
;MSSNHTLTADELLKLRQRLDEIDTGIVDLIAERQAVVTTIGEHKLKTGSPLRHYEREREVIDRGVARAESLGLEGAVAREILQTLIHHSLSNQETHKLVQSYHGHGQRALVIGGLGRMGVWMSRYL
;
A
#
# COMPACT_ATOMS: atom_id res chain seq x y z
N MET A 1 32.41 14.34 -29.09
CA MET A 1 31.52 15.30 -29.76
C MET A 1 30.10 15.03 -29.29
N SER A 2 29.72 15.59 -28.14
CA SER A 2 28.33 15.51 -27.69
C SER A 2 27.55 16.60 -28.42
N SER A 3 26.77 16.19 -29.42
CA SER A 3 25.78 17.03 -30.07
C SER A 3 24.76 17.46 -29.03
N ASN A 4 24.89 18.68 -28.53
CA ASN A 4 23.93 19.32 -27.63
C ASN A 4 22.71 19.71 -28.48
N HIS A 5 21.87 18.73 -28.81
CA HIS A 5 20.62 18.96 -29.53
C HIS A 5 19.61 19.56 -28.54
N THR A 6 19.47 20.88 -28.57
CA THR A 6 18.46 21.58 -27.79
C THR A 6 17.08 21.21 -28.35
N LEU A 7 16.25 20.58 -27.53
CA LEU A 7 14.87 20.24 -27.87
C LEU A 7 14.11 21.49 -28.33
N THR A 8 13.33 21.36 -29.40
CA THR A 8 12.35 22.39 -29.77
C THR A 8 11.22 22.45 -28.74
N ALA A 9 10.48 23.56 -28.70
CA ALA A 9 9.34 23.72 -27.80
C ALA A 9 8.27 22.62 -28.02
N ASP A 10 8.04 22.24 -29.27
CA ASP A 10 7.07 21.21 -29.64
C ASP A 10 7.51 19.80 -29.23
N GLU A 11 8.80 19.48 -29.34
CA GLU A 11 9.35 18.20 -28.88
C GLU A 11 9.28 18.07 -27.36
N LEU A 12 9.60 19.15 -26.63
CA LEU A 12 9.46 19.19 -25.19
C LEU A 12 8.00 19.00 -24.74
N LEU A 13 7.06 19.61 -25.46
CA LEU A 13 5.63 19.44 -25.18
C LEU A 13 5.17 17.99 -25.35
N LYS A 14 5.60 17.32 -26.43
CA LYS A 14 5.29 15.90 -26.67
C LYS A 14 5.84 14.99 -25.57
N LEU A 15 7.07 15.25 -25.11
CA LEU A 15 7.67 14.48 -24.01
C LEU A 15 6.91 14.66 -22.70
N ARG A 16 6.43 15.88 -22.41
CA ARG A 16 5.59 16.14 -21.23
C ARG A 16 4.25 15.43 -21.31
N GLN A 17 3.57 15.49 -22.45
CA GLN A 17 2.33 14.74 -22.67
C GLN A 17 2.54 13.23 -22.47
N ARG A 18 3.68 12.71 -22.95
CA ARG A 18 4.02 11.31 -22.73
C ARG A 18 4.25 10.97 -21.25
N LEU A 19 4.84 11.88 -20.48
CA LEU A 19 4.97 11.71 -19.03
C LEU A 19 3.60 11.71 -18.36
N ASP A 20 2.72 12.65 -18.71
CA ASP A 20 1.37 12.73 -18.15
C ASP A 20 0.56 11.44 -18.40
N GLU A 21 0.69 10.85 -19.59
CA GLU A 21 0.10 9.54 -19.93
C GLU A 21 0.66 8.40 -19.07
N ILE A 22 1.99 8.38 -18.87
CA ILE A 22 2.65 7.36 -18.04
C ILE A 22 2.19 7.49 -16.59
N ASP A 23 2.17 8.71 -16.06
CA ASP A 23 1.78 9.00 -14.68
C ASP A 23 0.32 8.62 -14.43
N THR A 24 -0.56 8.90 -15.39
CA THR A 24 -1.96 8.43 -15.37
C THR A 24 -2.02 6.90 -15.32
N GLY A 25 -1.25 6.23 -16.19
CA GLY A 25 -1.19 4.76 -16.21
C GLY A 25 -0.65 4.15 -14.92
N ILE A 26 0.29 4.81 -14.23
CA ILE A 26 0.78 4.38 -12.92
C ILE A 26 -0.36 4.40 -11.90
N VAL A 27 -1.16 5.47 -11.86
CA VAL A 27 -2.30 5.60 -10.94
C VAL A 27 -3.35 4.53 -11.22
N ASP A 28 -3.67 4.28 -12.49
CA ASP A 28 -4.63 3.24 -12.89
C ASP A 28 -4.18 1.84 -12.45
N LEU A 29 -2.90 1.50 -12.67
CA LEU A 29 -2.32 0.22 -12.24
C LEU A 29 -2.32 0.07 -10.71
N ILE A 30 -2.11 1.17 -9.97
CA ILE A 30 -2.21 1.17 -8.51
C ILE A 30 -3.65 0.89 -8.07
N ALA A 31 -4.64 1.50 -8.73
CA ALA A 31 -6.06 1.26 -8.43
C ALA A 31 -6.46 -0.21 -8.70
N GLU A 32 -6.03 -0.76 -9.83
CA GLU A 32 -6.24 -2.18 -10.17
C GLU A 32 -5.59 -3.11 -9.14
N ARG A 33 -4.32 -2.84 -8.79
CA ARG A 33 -3.62 -3.58 -7.73
C ARG A 33 -4.40 -3.55 -6.43
N GLN A 34 -4.95 -2.40 -6.04
CA GLN A 34 -5.72 -2.26 -4.80
C GLN A 34 -7.02 -3.06 -4.83
N ALA A 35 -7.72 -3.09 -5.97
CA ALA A 35 -8.92 -3.91 -6.13
C ALA A 35 -8.62 -5.41 -5.93
N VAL A 36 -7.54 -5.90 -6.56
CA VAL A 36 -7.10 -7.31 -6.40
C VAL A 36 -6.76 -7.62 -4.95
N VAL A 37 -6.03 -6.72 -4.26
CA VAL A 37 -5.68 -6.91 -2.84
C VAL A 37 -6.93 -6.94 -1.95
N THR A 38 -7.94 -6.11 -2.22
CA THR A 38 -9.22 -6.13 -1.51
C THR A 38 -9.93 -7.47 -1.67
N THR A 39 -10.05 -7.99 -2.89
CA THR A 39 -10.66 -9.31 -3.14
C THR A 39 -9.91 -10.44 -2.43
N ILE A 40 -8.57 -10.41 -2.42
CA ILE A 40 -7.76 -11.37 -1.66
C ILE A 40 -8.03 -11.24 -0.15
N GLY A 41 -8.12 -10.02 0.37
CA GLY A 41 -8.45 -9.74 1.76
C GLY A 41 -9.80 -10.32 2.18
N GLU A 42 -10.84 -10.11 1.38
CA GLU A 42 -12.18 -10.68 1.60
C GLU A 42 -12.18 -12.21 1.63
N HIS A 43 -11.43 -12.84 0.73
CA HIS A 43 -11.28 -14.30 0.73
C HIS A 43 -10.57 -14.81 1.98
N LYS A 44 -9.49 -14.15 2.41
CA LYS A 44 -8.76 -14.50 3.64
C LYS A 44 -9.62 -14.34 4.89
N LEU A 45 -10.48 -13.31 4.94
CA LEU A 45 -11.45 -13.11 6.02
C LEU A 45 -12.44 -14.28 6.10
N LYS A 46 -13.02 -14.70 4.97
CA LYS A 46 -13.97 -15.83 4.91
C LYS A 46 -13.34 -17.16 5.33
N THR A 47 -12.04 -17.31 5.12
CA THR A 47 -11.28 -18.55 5.40
C THR A 47 -10.53 -18.53 6.74
N GLY A 48 -10.62 -17.45 7.52
CA GLY A 48 -9.94 -17.32 8.82
C GLY A 48 -8.42 -17.21 8.74
N SER A 49 -7.87 -16.93 7.56
CA SER A 49 -6.42 -16.78 7.38
C SER A 49 -5.92 -15.41 7.83
N PRO A 50 -4.69 -15.29 8.37
CA PRO A 50 -4.09 -14.00 8.71
C PRO A 50 -4.07 -13.06 7.50
N LEU A 51 -4.38 -11.78 7.70
CA LEU A 51 -4.28 -10.80 6.61
C LEU A 51 -2.82 -10.51 6.24
N ARG A 52 -1.93 -10.48 7.25
CA ARG A 52 -0.53 -10.12 7.09
C ARG A 52 0.35 -11.35 6.86
N HIS A 53 1.10 -11.34 5.76
CA HIS A 53 1.95 -12.46 5.33
C HIS A 53 3.36 -11.91 5.04
N TYR A 54 4.18 -11.78 6.09
CA TYR A 54 5.49 -11.12 6.01
C TYR A 54 6.42 -11.73 4.95
N GLU A 55 6.45 -13.06 4.82
CA GLU A 55 7.24 -13.74 3.80
C GLU A 55 6.80 -13.33 2.39
N ARG A 56 5.49 -13.28 2.16
CA ARG A 56 4.94 -12.87 0.87
C ARG A 56 5.21 -11.39 0.56
N GLU A 57 5.11 -10.52 1.57
CA GLU A 57 5.45 -9.09 1.42
C GLU A 57 6.91 -8.91 1.02
N ARG A 58 7.83 -9.64 1.68
CA ARG A 58 9.24 -9.65 1.35
C ARG A 58 9.50 -10.11 -0.08
N GLU A 59 8.90 -11.23 -0.49
CA GLU A 59 9.03 -11.73 -1.87
C GLU A 59 8.57 -10.74 -2.93
N VAL A 60 7.48 -10.00 -2.67
CA VAL A 60 6.98 -8.97 -3.58
C VAL A 60 8.00 -7.86 -3.74
N ILE A 61 8.59 -7.39 -2.64
CA ILE A 61 9.62 -6.36 -2.65
C ILE A 61 10.87 -6.86 -3.38
N ASP A 62 11.38 -8.04 -3.04
CA ASP A 62 12.62 -8.58 -3.61
C ASP A 62 12.49 -8.78 -5.13
N ARG A 63 11.35 -9.28 -5.62
CA ARG A 63 11.08 -9.38 -7.07
C ARG A 63 11.02 -8.00 -7.75
N GLY A 64 10.42 -7.02 -7.08
CA GLY A 64 10.32 -5.66 -7.60
C GLY A 64 11.68 -4.97 -7.72
N VAL A 65 12.52 -5.12 -6.69
CA VAL A 65 13.90 -4.62 -6.67
C VAL A 65 14.70 -5.23 -7.82
N ALA A 66 14.68 -6.55 -7.96
CA ALA A 66 15.40 -7.24 -9.04
C ALA A 66 14.92 -6.79 -10.43
N ARG A 67 13.61 -6.54 -10.60
CA ARG A 67 13.05 -6.02 -11.85
C ARG A 67 13.52 -4.60 -12.14
N ALA A 68 13.53 -3.72 -11.14
CA ALA A 68 13.99 -2.34 -11.30
C ALA A 68 15.47 -2.28 -11.69
N GLU A 69 16.31 -3.06 -11.01
CA GLU A 69 17.73 -3.17 -11.33
C GLU A 69 17.94 -3.69 -12.77
N SER A 70 17.14 -4.67 -13.22
CA SER A 70 17.20 -5.17 -14.61
C SER A 70 16.84 -4.12 -15.67
N LEU A 71 16.15 -3.05 -15.29
CA LEU A 71 15.76 -1.94 -16.15
C LEU A 71 16.69 -0.72 -15.99
N GLY A 72 17.77 -0.84 -15.20
CA GLY A 72 18.70 0.26 -14.94
C GLY A 72 18.20 1.28 -13.93
N LEU A 73 17.15 0.96 -13.15
CA LEU A 73 16.66 1.80 -12.07
C LEU A 73 17.34 1.41 -10.75
N GLU A 74 17.45 2.37 -9.84
CA GLU A 74 17.93 2.11 -8.49
C GLU A 74 16.91 1.23 -7.73
N GLY A 75 17.37 0.10 -7.21
CA GLY A 75 16.51 -0.85 -6.48
C GLY A 75 15.79 -0.23 -5.26
N ALA A 76 16.38 0.81 -4.65
CA ALA A 76 15.78 1.55 -3.54
C ALA A 76 14.43 2.18 -3.92
N VAL A 77 14.32 2.76 -5.12
CA VAL A 77 13.09 3.42 -5.59
C VAL A 77 11.94 2.41 -5.68
N ALA A 78 12.20 1.24 -6.25
CA ALA A 78 11.18 0.19 -6.35
C ALA A 78 10.77 -0.35 -4.98
N ARG A 79 11.72 -0.48 -4.05
CA ARG A 79 11.45 -0.88 -2.67
C ARG A 79 10.51 0.11 -1.98
N GLU A 80 10.81 1.40 -2.05
CA GLU A 80 10.01 2.46 -1.41
C GLU A 80 8.57 2.50 -1.95
N ILE A 81 8.41 2.43 -3.28
CA ILE A 81 7.09 2.39 -3.92
C ILE A 81 6.30 1.16 -3.46
N LEU A 82 6.90 -0.03 -3.53
CA LEU A 82 6.21 -1.27 -3.17
C LEU A 82 5.87 -1.34 -1.68
N GLN A 83 6.75 -0.88 -0.81
CA GLN A 83 6.47 -0.79 0.63
C GLN A 83 5.30 0.14 0.91
N THR A 84 5.26 1.30 0.27
CA THR A 84 4.16 2.27 0.38
C THR A 84 2.84 1.63 -0.07
N LEU A 85 2.82 0.97 -1.24
CA LEU A 85 1.63 0.31 -1.77
C LEU A 85 1.16 -0.87 -0.91
N ILE A 86 2.07 -1.63 -0.29
CA ILE A 86 1.72 -2.70 0.65
C ILE A 86 1.11 -2.09 1.92
N HIS A 87 1.71 -1.05 2.47
CA HIS A 87 1.24 -0.40 3.70
C HIS A 87 -0.18 0.17 3.53
N HIS A 88 -0.44 0.94 2.47
CA HIS A 88 -1.75 1.49 2.20
C HIS A 88 -2.83 0.42 1.97
N SER A 89 -2.44 -0.69 1.35
CA SER A 89 -3.39 -1.78 1.12
C SER A 89 -3.84 -2.48 2.40
N LEU A 90 -3.00 -2.51 3.44
CA LEU A 90 -3.32 -3.08 4.75
C LEU A 90 -4.16 -2.12 5.59
N SER A 91 -3.82 -0.82 5.60
CA SER A 91 -4.56 0.21 6.34
C SER A 91 -6.01 0.35 5.87
N ASN A 92 -6.26 0.21 4.56
CA ASN A 92 -7.63 0.20 4.04
C ASN A 92 -8.43 -1.02 4.51
N GLN A 93 -7.81 -2.18 4.67
CA GLN A 93 -8.46 -3.38 5.19
C GLN A 93 -8.71 -3.29 6.71
N GLU A 94 -7.79 -2.69 7.47
CA GLU A 94 -7.96 -2.46 8.91
C GLU A 94 -9.05 -1.41 9.21
N THR A 95 -9.15 -0.36 8.40
CA THR A 95 -10.22 0.64 8.55
C THR A 95 -11.59 0.07 8.22
N HIS A 96 -11.69 -0.76 7.17
CA HIS A 96 -12.94 -1.45 6.83
C HIS A 96 -13.36 -2.44 7.92
N LYS A 97 -12.40 -3.10 8.59
CA LYS A 97 -12.66 -3.92 9.78
C LYS A 97 -13.27 -3.10 10.91
N LEU A 98 -12.72 -1.94 11.25
CA LEU A 98 -13.28 -1.09 12.32
C LEU A 98 -14.76 -0.82 12.05
N VAL A 99 -15.09 -0.38 10.83
CA VAL A 99 -16.46 -0.07 10.40
C VAL A 99 -17.39 -1.31 10.41
N GLN A 100 -16.91 -2.49 10.00
CA GLN A 100 -17.71 -3.72 10.04
C GLN A 100 -17.83 -4.32 11.46
N SER A 101 -16.81 -4.16 12.32
CA SER A 101 -16.86 -4.57 13.72
C SER A 101 -17.75 -3.70 14.60
N TYR A 102 -18.13 -2.49 14.15
CA TYR A 102 -19.17 -1.67 14.79
C TYR A 102 -20.59 -2.27 14.70
N HIS A 103 -20.78 -3.40 14.03
CA HIS A 103 -22.03 -4.18 14.09
C HIS A 103 -22.01 -5.29 15.16
N GLY A 104 -21.00 -5.33 16.04
CA GLY A 104 -21.06 -6.11 17.27
C GLY A 104 -21.95 -5.40 18.29
N HIS A 105 -23.12 -5.98 18.59
CA HIS A 105 -24.05 -5.53 19.64
C HIS A 105 -23.33 -4.95 20.86
N GLY A 106 -23.60 -3.69 21.19
CA GLY A 106 -22.94 -2.89 22.24
C GLY A 106 -22.79 -3.60 23.58
N GLN A 107 -21.75 -4.42 23.69
CA GLN A 107 -21.38 -5.09 24.93
C GLN A 107 -20.49 -4.16 25.72
N ARG A 108 -20.93 -3.88 26.95
CA ARG A 108 -20.22 -3.03 27.90
C ARG A 108 -19.08 -3.84 28.51
N ALA A 109 -17.84 -3.42 28.29
CA ALA A 109 -16.68 -3.96 28.99
C ALA A 109 -16.38 -3.13 30.25
N LEU A 110 -16.03 -3.80 31.36
CA LEU A 110 -15.58 -3.16 32.60
C LEU A 110 -14.09 -3.48 32.81
N VAL A 111 -13.26 -2.45 32.83
CA VAL A 111 -11.82 -2.58 33.14
C VAL A 111 -11.63 -2.51 34.65
N ILE A 112 -11.16 -3.61 35.26
CA ILE A 112 -10.83 -3.65 36.70
C ILE A 112 -9.31 -3.75 36.85
N GLY A 113 -8.70 -2.66 37.33
CA GLY A 113 -7.26 -2.52 37.53
C GLY A 113 -6.89 -1.08 37.93
N GLY A 114 -5.65 -0.83 38.35
CA GLY A 114 -5.19 0.53 38.68
C GLY A 114 -4.99 1.42 37.45
N LEU A 115 -5.01 2.75 37.64
CA LEU A 115 -4.81 3.79 36.60
C LEU A 115 -3.37 3.88 36.04
N GLY A 116 -2.64 2.76 36.02
CA GLY A 116 -1.32 2.67 35.40
C GLY A 116 -1.39 2.72 33.88
N ARG A 117 -0.21 2.71 33.23
CA ARG A 117 -0.08 2.86 31.77
C ARG A 117 -0.94 1.88 30.95
N MET A 118 -1.06 0.62 31.38
CA MET A 118 -1.89 -0.38 30.69
C MET A 118 -3.39 -0.21 30.95
N GLY A 119 -3.79 0.26 32.15
CA GLY A 119 -5.20 0.50 32.48
C GLY A 119 -5.79 1.64 31.67
N VAL A 120 -5.04 2.75 31.56
CA VAL A 120 -5.39 3.90 30.72
C VAL A 120 -5.38 3.53 29.23
N TRP A 121 -4.45 2.68 28.82
CA TRP A 121 -4.42 2.18 27.44
C TRP A 121 -5.67 1.35 27.12
N MET A 122 -6.00 0.36 27.96
CA MET A 122 -7.19 -0.49 27.73
C MET A 122 -8.51 0.29 27.75
N SER A 123 -8.69 1.29 28.61
CA SER A 123 -9.91 2.11 28.63
C SER A 123 -10.09 2.99 27.39
N ARG A 124 -9.00 3.26 26.65
CA ARG A 124 -9.02 4.16 25.48
C ARG A 124 -9.28 3.40 24.17
N TYR A 125 -9.08 2.09 24.15
CA TYR A 125 -9.12 1.26 22.94
C TYR A 125 -10.10 0.08 23.02
N LEU A 126 -10.85 -0.05 24.12
CA LEU A 126 -12.08 -0.86 24.23
C LEU A 126 -13.30 0.02 23.92
#